data_AF-X1LTA3-F1
#
_entry.id   AF-X1LTA3-F1
#
_cell.length_a   1.000
_cell.length_b   1.000
_cell.length_c   1.000
_cell.angle_alpha   90.00
_cell.angle_beta   90.00
_cell.angle_gamma   90.00
#
_symmetry.space_group_name_H-M   'P 1'
#
loop_
_entity.id
_entity.type
_entity.pdbx_description
1 polymer ?
#
loop_
_entity_poly.entity_id
_entity_poly.type
_entity_poly.pdbx_seq_one_letter_code
_entity_poly.pdbx_strand_id
1 'polypeptide(L)' 'MVIGGISSKELSSILSKPKKELMREINYVVFSLNGFINKAMQKDHFINSVLKNKKIYIVGSEDELKGLIKSR' A
#
# COMPACT_ATOMS: atom_id res chain seq x y z
N MET A 1 -2.68 1.25 3.60
CA MET A 1 -2.87 -0.22 3.64
C MET A 1 -1.80 -0.83 2.78
N VAL A 2 -1.14 -1.88 3.26
CA VAL A 2 -0.11 -2.63 2.53
C VAL A 2 -0.50 -4.11 2.56
N ILE A 3 -0.42 -4.79 1.42
CA ILE A 3 -0.73 -6.21 1.29
C ILE A 3 0.53 -6.90 0.78
N GLY A 4 1.02 -7.91 1.49
CA GLY A 4 2.24 -8.63 1.09
C GLY A 4 2.93 -9.34 2.26
N GLY A 5 4.19 -9.71 2.03
CA GLY A 5 5.02 -10.42 3.02
C GLY A 5 5.77 -9.52 4.00
N ILE A 6 5.68 -8.19 3.86
CA ILE A 6 6.36 -7.25 4.77
C ILE A 6 5.71 -7.28 6.15
N SER A 7 6.53 -7.27 7.21
CA SER A 7 6.04 -7.17 8.59
C SER A 7 5.76 -5.71 8.99
N SER A 8 4.90 -5.53 10.00
CA SER A 8 4.65 -4.20 10.58
C SER A 8 5.91 -3.52 11.13
N LYS A 9 6.89 -4.31 11.60
CA LYS A 9 8.16 -3.80 12.14
C LYS A 9 9.06 -3.26 11.03
N GLU A 10 9.20 -4.01 9.93
CA GLU A 10 9.96 -3.57 8.76
C GLU A 10 9.33 -2.31 8.16
N LEU A 11 8.01 -2.29 8.01
CA LEU A 11 7.31 -1.11 7.49
C LEU A 11 7.47 0.11 8.42
N SER A 12 7.41 -0.07 9.74
CA SER A 12 7.67 1.01 10.71
C SER A 12 9.08 1.60 10.54
N SER A 13 10.09 0.72 10.37
CA SER A 13 11.47 1.13 10.15
C SER A 13 11.62 1.99 8.90
N ILE A 14 11.02 1.56 7.78
CA ILE A 14 11.04 2.29 6.50
C ILE A 14 10.34 3.65 6.63
N LEU A 15 9.20 3.69 7.31
CA LEU A 15 8.41 4.92 7.46
C LEU A 15 8.97 5.89 8.50
N SER A 16 9.96 5.48 9.31
CA SER A 16 10.51 6.30 10.39
C SER A 16 11.09 7.64 9.90
N LYS A 17 11.78 7.64 8.76
CA LYS A 17 12.35 8.86 8.16
C LYS A 17 11.26 9.77 7.57
N PRO A 18 10.36 9.30 6.66
CA PRO A 18 9.25 10.09 6.17
C PRO A 18 8.36 10.67 7.27
N LYS A 19 8.09 9.90 8.34
CA LYS A 19 7.28 10.33 9.49
C LYS A 19 7.90 11.54 10.20
N LYS A 20 9.23 11.57 10.35
CA LYS A 20 9.95 12.73 10.94
C LYS A 20 9.88 13.94 10.02
N GLU A 21 10.11 13.75 8.74
CA GLU A 21 10.10 14.83 7.74
C GLU A 21 8.71 15.46 7.57
N LEU A 22 7.66 14.63 7.57
CA LEU A 22 6.27 15.09 7.48
C LEU A 22 5.72 15.65 8.80
N MET A 23 6.46 15.49 9.91
CA MET A 23 6.04 15.82 11.28
C MET A 23 4.62 15.32 11.60
N ARG A 24 4.23 14.18 11.03
CA ARG A 24 2.88 13.62 11.12
C ARG A 24 2.93 12.10 11.18
N GLU A 25 2.06 11.53 12.01
CA GLU A 25 1.81 10.09 12.07
C GLU A 25 1.31 9.54 10.71
N ILE A 26 1.92 8.44 10.28
CA ILE A 26 1.51 7.70 9.08
C ILE A 26 0.79 6.44 9.54
N ASN A 27 -0.54 6.45 9.43
CA ASN A 27 -1.35 5.29 9.78
C ASN A 27 -1.32 4.24 8.66
N TYR A 28 -0.90 3.04 9.00
CA TYR A 28 -0.88 1.90 8.08
C TYR A 28 -1.46 0.65 8.73
N VAL A 29 -1.92 -0.25 7.86
CA VAL A 29 -2.36 -1.60 8.21
C VAL A 29 -1.71 -2.55 7.23
N VAL A 30 -1.18 -3.65 7.74
CA VAL A 30 -0.50 -4.68 6.97
C VAL A 30 -1.37 -5.92 6.94
N PHE A 31 -1.58 -6.47 5.74
CA PHE A 31 -2.25 -7.74 5.55
C PHE A 31 -1.34 -8.71 4.79
N SER A 32 -1.33 -9.97 5.18
CA SER A 32 -0.92 -11.02 4.25
C SER A 32 -1.95 -11.12 3.12
N LEU A 33 -1.54 -11.68 1.97
CA LEU A 33 -2.45 -11.88 0.85
C LEU A 33 -3.69 -12.67 1.27
N ASN A 34 -3.49 -13.79 1.97
CA ASN A 34 -4.59 -14.62 2.48
C ASN A 34 -5.45 -13.89 3.51
N GLY A 35 -4.84 -13.09 4.40
CA GLY A 35 -5.57 -12.32 5.40
C GLY A 35 -6.47 -11.24 4.77
N PHE A 36 -5.99 -10.59 3.71
CA PHE A 36 -6.78 -9.64 2.94
C PHE A 36 -7.97 -10.32 2.25
N ILE A 37 -7.73 -11.45 1.55
CA ILE A 37 -8.78 -12.22 0.87
C ILE A 37 -9.86 -12.65 1.86
N ASN A 38 -9.46 -13.23 3.01
CA ASN A 38 -10.40 -13.67 4.04
C ASN A 38 -11.25 -12.51 4.58
N LYS A 39 -10.65 -11.34 4.86
CA LYS A 39 -11.39 -10.15 5.32
C LYS A 39 -12.33 -9.59 4.25
N ALA A 40 -11.92 -9.63 2.98
CA ALA A 40 -12.77 -9.23 1.87
C ALA A 40 -14.01 -10.14 1.77
N MET A 41 -13.83 -11.46 1.89
CA MET A 41 -14.93 -12.44 1.88
C MET A 41 -15.87 -12.27 3.08
N GLN A 42 -15.33 -11.96 4.26
CA GLN A 42 -16.10 -11.70 5.49
C GLN A 42 -16.80 -10.34 5.49
N LYS A 43 -16.68 -9.55 4.42
CA LYS A 43 -17.29 -8.22 4.32
C LYS A 43 -16.87 -7.27 5.46
N ASP A 44 -15.61 -7.34 5.86
CA ASP A 44 -15.00 -6.40 6.83
C ASP A 44 -15.30 -4.94 6.43
N HIS A 45 -15.74 -4.12 7.39
CA HIS A 45 -16.19 -2.75 7.13
C HIS A 45 -15.12 -1.88 6.46
N PHE A 46 -13.86 -1.99 6.89
CA PHE A 46 -12.77 -1.21 6.34
C PHE A 46 -12.46 -1.65 4.92
N ILE A 47 -12.30 -2.96 4.69
CA ILE A 47 -12.00 -3.51 3.37
C ILE A 47 -13.13 -3.19 2.38
N ASN A 48 -14.38 -3.35 2.79
CA ASN A 48 -15.54 -3.01 1.96
C ASN A 48 -15.59 -1.53 1.59
N SER A 49 -15.29 -0.63 2.53
CA SER A 49 -15.23 0.81 2.24
C SER A 49 -14.15 1.11 1.20
N VAL A 50 -12.95 0.55 1.36
CA VAL A 50 -11.87 0.70 0.38
C VAL A 50 -12.28 0.14 -0.98
N LEU A 51 -12.89 -1.05 -1.03
CA LEU A 51 -13.28 -1.72 -2.27
C LEU A 51 -14.42 -1.01 -3.02
N LYS A 52 -15.36 -0.37 -2.34
CA LYS A 52 -16.49 0.35 -2.97
C LYS A 52 -16.09 1.67 -3.62
N ASN A 53 -15.05 2.33 -3.11
CA ASN A 53 -14.63 3.63 -3.63
C ASN A 53 -13.94 3.51 -5.00
N LYS A 54 -14.09 4.54 -5.85
CA LYS A 54 -13.37 4.63 -7.13
C LYS A 54 -11.86 4.63 -6.88
N LYS A 55 -11.12 3.89 -7.71
CA LYS A 55 -9.67 3.73 -7.59
C LYS A 55 -9.00 4.19 -8.87
N ILE A 56 -7.85 4.83 -8.71
CA ILE A 56 -6.87 5.00 -9.78
C ILE A 56 -5.90 3.86 -9.62
N TYR A 57 -5.75 3.04 -10.67
CA TYR A 57 -4.78 1.96 -10.70
C TYR A 57 -3.53 2.48 -11.39
N ILE A 58 -2.41 2.39 -10.68
CA ILE A 58 -1.09 2.68 -11.24
C ILE A 58 -0.39 1.33 -11.36
N VAL A 59 -0.15 0.90 -12.59
CA VAL A 59 0.64 -0.29 -12.92
C VAL A 59 1.90 0.22 -13.59
N GLY A 60 3.06 -0.12 -13.05
CA GLY A 60 4.33 0.50 -13.42
C GLY A 60 5.51 -0.26 -12.84
N SER A 61 6.44 -0.71 -13.67
CA SER A 61 7.78 -1.13 -13.23
C SER A 61 8.80 0.01 -13.37
N GLU A 62 9.96 -0.12 -12.73
CA GLU A 62 11.05 0.85 -12.91
C GLU A 62 11.51 0.91 -14.38
N ASP A 63 11.44 -0.22 -15.08
CA ASP A 63 11.78 -0.31 -16.50
C ASP A 63 10.75 0.38 -17.39
N GLU A 64 9.46 0.27 -17.05
CA GLU A 64 8.38 1.01 -17.72
C GLU A 64 8.56 2.53 -17.53
N LEU A 65 8.92 2.97 -16.33
CA LEU A 65 9.22 4.39 -16.07
C LEU A 65 10.46 4.87 -16.84
N LYS A 66 11.53 4.07 -16.90
CA LYS A 66 12.74 4.40 -17.68
C LYS A 66 12.45 4.51 -19.18
N GLY A 67 11.57 3.67 -19.72
CA GLY A 67 11.13 3.76 -21.12
C GLY A 67 10.44 5.08 -21.46
N LEU A 68 9.64 5.62 -20.53
CA LEU A 68 8.96 6.91 -20.70
C LEU A 68 9.93 8.10 -20.68
N ILE A 69 10.97 8.05 -19.84
CA ILE A 69 11.95 9.14 -19.71
C ILE A 69 12.92 9.19 -20.90
N LYS A 70 13.25 8.04 -21.52
CA LYS A 70 14.09 7.99 -22.74
C LYS A 70 13.43 8.54 -24.00
N SER A 71 12.11 8.73 -23.99
CA SER A 71 11.35 9.30 -25.11
C SER A 71 11.23 10.83 -25.05
N ARG A 72 12.05 11.48 -24.22
CA ARG A 72 12.11 12.93 -24.03
C ARG A 72 13.47 13.46 -24.45
#